data_AF-A0A356QD65-F1
#
_entry.id   AF-A0A356QD65-F1
#
_cell.length_a   1.000
_cell.length_b   1.000
_cell.length_c   1.000
_cell.angle_alpha   90.00
_cell.angle_beta   90.00
_cell.angle_gamma   90.00
#
_symmetry.space_group_name_H-M   'P 1'
#
loop_
_entity.id
_entity.type
_entity.pdbx_description
1 polymer ?
#
loop_
_entity_poly.entity_id
_entity_poly.type
_entity_poly.pdbx_seq_one_letter_code
_entity_poly.pdbx_strand_id
1 'polypeptide(L)' 'GICHINAPTVHDEPQMPFGGVKSSGYGRFGGKAGIEEFTELRWMTVQLGARHYPI' A
#
# COMPACT_ATOMS: atom_id res chain seq x y z
N GLY A 1 5.54 -4.78 -12.43
CA GLY A 1 5.71 -6.19 -12.03
C GLY A 1 4.42 -6.96 -12.25
N ILE A 2 3.75 -6.71 -13.38
CA ILE A 2 2.44 -7.26 -13.68
C ILE A 2 2.66 -8.34 -14.74
N CYS A 3 1.90 -9.43 -14.66
CA CYS A 3 1.92 -10.53 -15.61
C CYS A 3 0.48 -10.94 -15.91
N HIS A 4 0.16 -11.12 -17.19
CA HIS A 4 -1.13 -11.62 -17.65
C HIS A 4 -0.90 -12.94 -18.40
N ILE A 5 -1.49 -14.03 -17.91
CA ILE A 5 -1.41 -15.34 -18.57
C ILE A 5 -2.50 -15.39 -19.65
N ASN A 6 -2.12 -15.68 -20.90
CA ASN A 6 -3.02 -15.76 -22.06
C ASN A 6 -3.85 -14.49 -22.32
N ALA A 7 -3.36 -13.34 -21.89
CA ALA A 7 -4.03 -12.05 -22.02
C ALA A 7 -3.03 -10.95 -22.44
N PRO A 8 -3.51 -9.85 -23.02
CA PRO A 8 -2.63 -8.79 -23.54
C PRO A 8 -1.89 -8.06 -22.41
N THR A 9 -0.78 -7.40 -22.78
CA THR A 9 0.02 -6.60 -21.85
C THR A 9 -0.60 -5.25 -21.49
N VAL A 10 -1.51 -4.73 -22.35
CA VAL A 10 -2.27 -3.51 -22.07
C VAL A 10 -3.56 -3.91 -21.37
N HIS A 11 -3.54 -3.85 -20.04
CA HIS A 11 -4.69 -4.13 -19.21
C HIS A 11 -4.56 -3.39 -17.88
N ASP A 12 -5.62 -2.71 -17.46
CA ASP A 12 -5.69 -2.00 -16.19
C ASP A 12 -7.12 -2.00 -15.66
N GLU A 13 -7.27 -2.13 -14.34
CA GLU A 13 -8.56 -2.10 -13.65
C GLU A 13 -8.41 -1.31 -12.34
N PRO A 14 -9.30 -0.34 -12.03
CA PRO A 14 -9.10 0.59 -10.91
C PRO A 14 -8.89 -0.06 -9.54
N GLN A 15 -9.47 -1.24 -9.32
CA GLN A 15 -9.35 -1.98 -8.07
C GLN A 15 -8.06 -2.81 -7.93
N MET A 16 -7.27 -2.95 -9.00
CA MET A 16 -6.05 -3.75 -9.01
C MET A 16 -4.81 -2.88 -8.79
N PRO A 17 -3.75 -3.41 -8.15
CA PRO A 17 -2.52 -2.66 -7.94
C PRO A 17 -1.69 -2.59 -9.24
N PHE A 18 -1.50 -1.38 -9.77
CA PHE A 18 -0.72 -1.12 -10.98
C PHE A 18 0.64 -0.50 -10.64
N GLY A 19 1.74 -1.12 -11.08
CA GLY A 19 3.08 -0.52 -10.98
C GLY A 19 4.26 -1.43 -11.33
N GLY A 20 5.46 -0.83 -11.37
CA GLY A 20 6.70 -1.38 -11.92
C GLY A 20 7.67 -1.98 -10.90
N VAL A 21 8.82 -2.46 -11.41
CA VAL A 21 10.03 -2.79 -10.64
C VAL A 21 11.26 -2.40 -11.48
N LYS A 22 12.46 -2.31 -10.87
CA LYS A 22 13.73 -1.95 -11.54
C LYS A 22 13.66 -0.54 -12.15
N SER A 23 14.17 -0.34 -13.38
CA SER A 23 14.14 0.94 -14.08
C SER A 23 12.72 1.46 -14.37
N SER A 24 11.68 0.63 -14.20
CA SER A 24 10.28 1.05 -14.28
C SER A 24 9.75 1.70 -13.00
N GLY A 25 10.59 1.88 -11.97
CA GLY A 25 10.23 2.54 -10.70
C GLY A 25 9.68 1.59 -9.62
N TYR A 26 9.09 2.20 -8.59
CA TYR A 26 8.52 1.56 -7.40
C TYR A 26 7.16 2.21 -7.04
N GLY A 27 6.46 1.66 -6.04
CA GLY A 27 5.11 2.10 -5.65
C GLY A 27 3.99 1.52 -6.51
N ARG A 28 2.73 1.67 -6.08
CA ARG A 28 1.55 1.13 -6.79
C ARG A 28 0.36 2.10 -6.78
N PHE A 29 -0.29 2.26 -7.93
CA PHE A 29 -1.61 2.89 -8.02
C PHE A 29 -2.71 1.84 -7.96
N GLY A 30 -3.95 2.25 -7.68
CA GLY A 30 -5.12 1.37 -7.73
C GLY A 30 -5.28 0.42 -6.54
N GLY A 31 -6.52 0.03 -6.29
CA GLY A 31 -6.89 -0.84 -5.16
C GLY A 31 -6.44 -0.32 -3.79
N LYS A 32 -6.21 -1.25 -2.86
CA LYS A 32 -5.74 -0.92 -1.50
C LYS A 32 -4.31 -0.38 -1.48
N ALA A 33 -3.46 -0.88 -2.39
CA ALA A 33 -2.07 -0.42 -2.48
C ALA A 33 -1.99 1.08 -2.79
N GLY A 34 -2.88 1.58 -3.67
CA GLY A 34 -2.95 3.02 -3.94
C GLY A 34 -3.36 3.87 -2.73
N ILE A 35 -4.18 3.35 -1.80
CA ILE A 35 -4.54 4.08 -0.58
C ILE A 35 -3.29 4.29 0.28
N GLU A 36 -2.44 3.27 0.41
CA GLU A 36 -1.21 3.34 1.20
C GLU A 36 -0.21 4.38 0.65
N GLU A 37 -0.17 4.62 -0.66
CA GLU A 37 0.73 5.63 -1.27
C GLU A 37 0.28 7.08 -1.01
N PHE A 38 -0.99 7.31 -0.68
CA PHE A 38 -1.56 8.66 -0.48
C PHE A 38 -2.11 8.88 0.93
N THR A 39 -1.81 7.99 1.86
CA THR A 39 -2.23 8.12 3.27
C THR A 39 -1.06 7.92 4.19
N GLU A 40 -1.17 8.50 5.39
CA GLU A 40 -0.19 8.27 6.45
C GLU A 40 -0.74 7.28 7.48
N LEU A 41 -0.01 6.19 7.69
CA LEU A 41 -0.35 5.21 8.69
C LEU A 41 0.01 5.75 10.09
N ARG A 42 -1.01 6.09 10.87
CA ARG A 42 -0.84 6.68 12.21
C ARG A 42 -1.11 5.65 13.30
N TRP A 43 -0.09 5.35 14.10
CA TRP A 43 -0.27 4.62 15.35
C TRP A 43 -0.67 5.57 16.47
N MET A 44 -1.85 5.36 17.04
CA MET A 44 -2.41 6.19 18.11
C MET A 44 -2.78 5.32 19.31
N THR A 45 -2.37 5.74 20.50
CA THR A 45 -2.71 5.06 21.76
C THR A 45 -3.39 6.02 22.72
N VAL A 46 -4.36 5.53 23.48
CA VAL A 46 -5.01 6.27 24.56
C VAL A 46 -4.82 5.48 25.85
N GLN A 47 -4.27 6.12 26.88
CA GLN A 47 -4.08 5.51 28.20
C GLN A 47 -5.28 5.86 29.10
N LEU A 48 -6.03 4.83 29.52
CA LEU A 48 -7.29 5.00 30.27
C LEU A 48 -7.13 5.00 31.81
N GLY A 49 -5.91 4.84 32.31
CA GLY A 49 -5.65 4.76 33.75
C GLY A 49 -4.20 5.02 34.11
N ALA A 50 -3.86 4.96 35.40
CA ALA A 50 -2.49 5.13 35.87
C ALA A 50 -1.59 4.01 35.30
N ARG A 51 -0.41 4.39 34.81
CA ARG A 51 0.60 3.44 34.31
C ARG A 51 1.77 3.43 35.28
N HIS A 52 2.17 2.24 35.69
CA HIS A 52 3.39 2.06 36.46
C HIS A 52 4.59 2.17 35.53
N TYR A 53 5.49 3.11 35.83
CA TYR A 53 6.79 3.22 35.20
C TYR A 53 7.86 2.67 36.16
N PRO A 54 8.95 2.08 35.63
CA PRO A 54 9.91 1.34 36.44
C PRO A 54 10.85 2.18 37.30
N ILE A 55 10.76 3.52 37.25
CA ILE A 55 11.53 4.46 38.09
C ILE A 55 10.59 5.37 38.88
#